data_AF-A0A178FLH2-F1
#
_entry.id   AF-A0A178FLH2-F1
#
_cell.length_a   1.000
_cell.length_b   1.000
_cell.length_c   1.000
_cell.angle_alpha   90.00
_cell.angle_beta   90.00
_cell.angle_gamma   90.00
#
_symmetry.space_group_name_H-M   'P 1'
#
loop_
_entity.id
_entity.type
_entity.pdbx_description
1 polymer ?
#
loop_
_entity_poly.entity_id
_entity_poly.type
_entity_poly.pdbx_seq_one_letter_code
_entity_poly.pdbx_strand_id
1 'polypeptide(L)'
;MTLDKSMDYLSQDQVYMASGNIRLPDGKGNTTLKSISMYHQLHCLAKMRLTLQQAREGVDIGVGWRDDAHWPHCFDYLHSSILCFADGTLESVSLQPGPTVGTAVRVIDASLETRHCRDSKPLEELLPFTVSKSRIVQLAQLISSGITVIDTHLGDNGLSTPSFNPDSPVQVVTQEDMVRVKYEVLGATIELRQLLEGPMKLLPESNFAPLAAVYNFDIASKVPIDATISFADLFSNKGYVAHTAASKMLAENQVARDLMGLTFQECWPAHSRAVEAMAHKSEDAGVSGYALANNFANSSMTTFDFLSKNADRA
;
A
#
# COMPACT_ATOMS: atom_id res chain seq x y z
N MET A 1 13.16 -2.14 10.78
CA MET A 1 12.93 -3.51 11.30
C MET A 1 12.17 -3.40 12.61
N THR A 2 11.16 -4.24 12.86
CA THR A 2 10.33 -4.20 14.09
C THR A 2 10.39 -5.54 14.81
N LEU A 3 10.21 -5.54 16.14
CA LEU A 3 10.07 -6.77 16.93
C LEU A 3 8.62 -7.27 17.02
N ASP A 4 7.66 -6.54 16.43
CA ASP A 4 6.27 -7.01 16.36
C ASP A 4 6.20 -8.32 15.57
N LYS A 5 5.62 -9.35 16.20
CA LYS A 5 5.42 -10.68 15.61
C LYS A 5 4.46 -10.68 14.43
N SER A 6 3.56 -9.69 14.35
CA SER A 6 2.68 -9.52 13.18
C SER A 6 3.46 -9.34 11.88
N MET A 7 4.71 -8.88 11.96
CA MET A 7 5.59 -8.61 10.83
C MET A 7 6.62 -9.72 10.56
N ASP A 8 6.47 -10.90 11.17
CA ASP A 8 7.42 -12.02 11.03
C ASP A 8 7.55 -12.54 9.58
N TYR A 9 6.47 -12.39 8.80
CA TYR A 9 6.45 -12.77 7.38
C TYR A 9 7.52 -12.04 6.54
N LEU A 10 7.94 -10.83 6.93
CA LEU A 10 8.95 -10.05 6.21
C LEU A 10 10.34 -10.72 6.19
N SER A 11 10.61 -11.60 7.14
CA SER A 11 11.90 -12.31 7.27
C SER A 11 11.76 -13.83 7.21
N GLN A 12 10.56 -14.35 6.91
CA GLN A 12 10.24 -15.77 7.04
C GLN A 12 11.19 -16.65 6.21
N ASP A 13 11.47 -16.26 4.98
CA ASP A 13 12.36 -17.01 4.08
C ASP A 13 13.82 -16.94 4.53
N GLN A 14 14.23 -15.90 5.25
CA GLN A 14 15.62 -15.70 5.68
C GLN A 14 15.96 -16.52 6.93
N VAL A 15 14.98 -16.92 7.73
CA VAL A 15 15.19 -17.72 8.96
C VAL A 15 15.65 -19.16 8.65
N TYR A 16 15.44 -19.66 7.43
CA TYR A 16 15.85 -21.00 7.07
C TYR A 16 17.35 -21.07 6.73
N MET A 17 18.06 -22.00 7.36
CA MET A 17 19.48 -22.28 7.08
C MET A 17 19.74 -22.71 5.63
N ALA A 18 18.71 -23.18 4.93
CA ALA A 18 18.79 -23.62 3.55
C ALA A 18 18.80 -22.46 2.54
N SER A 19 18.37 -21.26 2.96
CA SER A 19 18.20 -20.11 2.08
C SER A 19 19.55 -19.61 1.57
N GLY A 20 19.67 -19.46 0.25
CA GLY A 20 20.91 -18.98 -0.35
C GLY A 20 21.99 -20.03 -0.58
N ASN A 21 21.69 -21.32 -0.37
CA ASN A 21 22.67 -22.39 -0.54
C ASN A 21 22.68 -22.94 -1.97
N ILE A 22 23.89 -23.17 -2.49
CA ILE A 22 24.16 -23.76 -3.80
C ILE A 22 25.07 -24.98 -3.64
N ARG A 23 24.93 -25.95 -4.55
CA ARG A 23 25.82 -27.11 -4.63
C ARG A 23 26.85 -26.90 -5.72
N LEU A 24 28.12 -26.96 -5.36
CA LEU A 24 29.23 -26.80 -6.29
C LEU A 24 30.13 -28.04 -6.29
N PRO A 25 30.68 -28.47 -7.45
CA PRO A 25 31.67 -29.53 -7.50
C PRO A 25 32.89 -29.19 -6.64
N ASP A 26 33.41 -30.16 -5.90
CA ASP A 26 34.54 -29.98 -4.99
C ASP A 26 35.91 -30.32 -5.62
N GLY A 27 35.92 -30.61 -6.92
CA GLY A 27 37.12 -31.03 -7.66
C GLY A 27 37.57 -32.48 -7.40
N LYS A 28 36.88 -33.22 -6.53
CA LYS A 28 37.15 -34.63 -6.19
C LYS A 28 36.05 -35.59 -6.66
N GLY A 29 35.19 -35.12 -7.56
CA GLY A 29 34.03 -35.88 -8.07
C GLY A 29 32.79 -35.81 -7.18
N ASN A 30 32.83 -35.05 -6.07
CA ASN A 30 31.68 -34.84 -5.20
C ASN A 30 31.13 -33.41 -5.36
N THR A 31 29.96 -33.16 -4.75
CA THR A 31 29.39 -31.81 -4.63
C THR A 31 29.41 -31.37 -3.16
N THR A 32 29.80 -30.12 -2.93
CA THR A 32 29.79 -29.47 -1.62
C THR A 32 28.72 -28.39 -1.57
N LEU A 33 28.01 -28.33 -0.45
CA LEU A 33 27.04 -27.26 -0.20
C LEU A 33 27.82 -26.00 0.22
N LYS A 34 27.53 -24.88 -0.43
CA LYS A 34 28.06 -23.57 -0.08
C LYS A 34 26.92 -22.57 0.05
N SER A 35 27.03 -21.65 1.01
CA SER A 35 26.09 -20.53 1.12
C SER A 35 26.64 -19.33 0.35
N ILE A 36 25.75 -18.66 -0.39
CA ILE A 36 26.02 -17.32 -0.89
C ILE A 36 26.03 -16.37 0.31
N SER A 37 27.10 -15.57 0.47
CA SER A 37 27.33 -14.76 1.66
C SER A 37 26.22 -13.73 1.92
N MET A 38 25.65 -13.12 0.89
CA MET A 38 24.52 -12.17 1.01
C MET A 38 23.34 -12.80 1.77
N TYR A 39 22.95 -14.03 1.42
CA TYR A 39 21.83 -14.71 2.06
C TYR A 39 22.17 -15.18 3.49
N HIS A 40 23.42 -15.55 3.77
CA HIS A 40 23.85 -15.86 5.13
C HIS A 40 23.79 -14.60 6.02
N GLN A 41 24.22 -13.44 5.51
CA GLN A 41 24.11 -12.17 6.25
C GLN A 41 22.64 -11.83 6.57
N LEU A 42 21.73 -12.03 5.61
CA LEU A 42 20.29 -11.87 5.84
C LEU A 42 19.74 -12.88 6.86
N HIS A 43 20.19 -14.13 6.81
CA HIS A 43 19.83 -15.15 7.80
C HIS A 43 20.26 -14.76 9.22
N CYS A 44 21.51 -14.31 9.37
CA CYS A 44 22.02 -13.83 10.65
C CYS A 44 21.17 -12.67 11.19
N LEU A 45 20.82 -11.71 10.33
CA LEU A 45 19.98 -10.58 10.71
C LEU A 45 18.56 -11.02 11.13
N ALA A 46 17.95 -11.95 10.40
CA ALA A 46 16.64 -12.52 10.75
C ALA A 46 16.68 -13.28 12.10
N LYS A 47 17.75 -14.04 12.35
CA LYS A 47 17.98 -14.72 13.64
C LYS A 47 18.23 -13.72 14.78
N MET A 48 18.86 -12.58 14.53
CA MET A 48 19.02 -11.53 15.55
C MET A 48 17.67 -10.99 15.98
N ARG A 49 16.81 -10.69 15.00
CA ARG A 49 15.44 -10.24 15.27
C ARG A 49 14.68 -11.25 16.13
N LEU A 50 14.74 -12.54 15.80
CA LEU A 50 14.08 -13.60 16.57
C LEU A 50 14.63 -13.70 18.00
N THR A 51 15.96 -13.60 18.15
CA THR A 51 16.62 -13.65 19.47
C THR A 51 16.18 -12.47 20.34
N LEU A 52 16.09 -11.27 19.78
CA LEU A 52 15.59 -10.08 20.49
C LEU A 52 14.10 -10.20 20.86
N GLN A 53 13.30 -10.84 20.02
CA GLN A 53 11.90 -11.15 20.35
C GLN A 53 11.82 -12.11 21.55
N GLN A 54 12.63 -13.17 21.55
CA GLN A 54 12.69 -14.13 22.67
C GLN A 54 13.15 -13.46 23.97
N ALA A 55 14.18 -12.62 23.91
CA ALA A 55 14.66 -11.87 25.06
C ALA A 55 13.57 -10.94 25.64
N ARG A 56 12.79 -10.28 24.78
CA ARG A 56 11.65 -9.44 25.20
C ARG A 56 10.55 -10.25 25.88
N GLU A 57 10.45 -11.54 25.57
CA GLU A 57 9.52 -12.50 26.19
C GLU A 57 10.08 -13.14 27.47
N GLY A 58 11.25 -12.68 27.94
CA GLY A 58 11.87 -13.13 29.19
C GLY A 58 12.73 -14.38 29.05
N VAL A 59 13.01 -14.82 27.82
CA VAL A 59 13.95 -15.92 27.57
C VAL A 59 15.39 -15.41 27.80
N ASP A 60 16.15 -16.11 28.65
CA ASP A 60 17.59 -15.87 28.76
C ASP A 60 18.29 -16.36 27.49
N ILE A 61 18.85 -15.43 26.73
CA ILE A 61 19.55 -15.70 25.48
C ILE A 61 21.05 -15.96 25.69
N GLY A 62 21.53 -15.92 26.93
CA GLY A 62 22.94 -16.12 27.28
C GLY A 62 23.82 -14.92 26.95
N VAL A 63 25.15 -15.08 27.12
CA VAL A 63 26.13 -13.98 26.94
C VAL A 63 27.20 -14.28 25.90
N GLY A 64 27.30 -15.51 25.40
CA GLY A 64 28.26 -15.84 24.35
C GLY A 64 28.06 -17.23 23.72
N TRP A 65 29.04 -17.63 22.89
CA TRP A 65 28.95 -18.82 22.03
C TRP A 65 28.76 -20.15 22.77
N ARG A 66 29.00 -20.18 24.09
CA ARG A 66 28.75 -21.35 24.95
C ARG A 66 27.28 -21.50 25.34
N ASP A 67 26.53 -20.40 25.34
CA ASP A 67 25.16 -20.35 25.82
C ASP A 67 24.16 -20.43 24.64
N ASP A 68 24.52 -19.85 23.50
CA ASP A 68 23.78 -19.99 22.26
C ASP A 68 24.72 -20.13 21.06
N ALA A 69 24.44 -21.12 20.22
CA ALA A 69 25.28 -21.43 19.07
C ALA A 69 25.07 -20.49 17.89
N HIS A 70 24.05 -19.61 17.90
CA HIS A 70 23.63 -18.80 16.76
C HIS A 70 23.99 -17.32 16.90
N TRP A 71 23.35 -16.62 17.84
CA TRP A 71 23.45 -15.16 17.86
C TRP A 71 24.88 -14.63 18.05
N PRO A 72 25.75 -15.25 18.86
CA PRO A 72 27.13 -14.79 19.03
C PRO A 72 27.95 -14.93 17.75
N HIS A 73 27.85 -16.06 17.02
CA HIS A 73 28.60 -16.22 15.77
C HIS A 73 28.08 -15.30 14.66
N CYS A 74 26.78 -15.00 14.67
CA CYS A 74 26.17 -14.08 13.73
C CYS A 74 26.72 -12.67 13.92
N PHE A 75 26.93 -12.21 15.15
CA PHE A 75 27.60 -10.92 15.43
C PHE A 75 29.02 -10.90 14.88
N ASP A 76 29.82 -11.93 15.16
CA ASP A 76 31.19 -12.02 14.67
C ASP A 76 31.25 -12.06 13.13
N TYR A 77 30.34 -12.81 12.51
CA TYR A 77 30.24 -12.93 11.06
C TYR A 77 29.79 -11.63 10.38
N LEU A 78 28.76 -10.95 10.91
CA LEU A 78 28.28 -9.68 10.38
C LEU A 78 29.34 -8.59 10.55
N HIS A 79 30.00 -8.53 11.72
CA HIS A 79 31.11 -7.62 11.96
C HIS A 79 32.24 -7.82 10.93
N SER A 80 32.67 -9.07 10.73
CA SER A 80 33.71 -9.40 9.74
C SER A 80 33.28 -9.05 8.31
N SER A 81 32.00 -9.26 7.98
CA SER A 81 31.44 -8.94 6.66
C SER A 81 31.38 -7.44 6.41
N ILE A 82 30.99 -6.63 7.40
CA ILE A 82 30.96 -5.17 7.32
C ILE A 82 32.37 -4.62 7.11
N LEU A 83 33.35 -5.09 7.89
CA LEU A 83 34.75 -4.70 7.71
C LEU A 83 35.32 -5.10 6.34
N CYS A 84 34.92 -6.26 5.82
CA CYS A 84 35.31 -6.74 4.50
C CYS A 84 34.74 -5.85 3.38
N PHE A 85 33.49 -5.39 3.52
CA PHE A 85 32.84 -4.54 2.53
C PHE A 85 33.36 -3.10 2.55
N ALA A 86 33.78 -2.60 3.73
CA ALA A 86 34.42 -1.30 3.93
C ALA A 86 33.67 -0.14 3.22
N ASP A 87 32.36 -0.02 3.45
CA ASP A 87 31.54 1.07 2.89
C ASP A 87 32.03 2.42 3.42
N GLY A 88 32.59 3.24 2.54
CA GLY A 88 33.16 4.56 2.85
C GLY A 88 32.15 5.71 2.79
N THR A 89 30.84 5.42 2.66
CA THR A 89 29.80 6.45 2.60
C THR A 89 29.75 7.27 3.89
N LEU A 90 29.82 8.60 3.78
CA LEU A 90 29.64 9.50 4.92
C LEU A 90 28.15 9.70 5.18
N GLU A 91 27.72 9.46 6.42
CA GLU A 91 26.29 9.50 6.78
C GLU A 91 25.90 10.84 7.40
N SER A 92 24.81 11.43 6.88
CA SER A 92 24.26 12.69 7.37
C SER A 92 23.63 12.57 8.76
N VAL A 93 23.53 13.71 9.45
CA VAL A 93 22.84 13.80 10.74
C VAL A 93 21.38 14.14 10.51
N SER A 94 20.46 13.36 11.09
CA SER A 94 19.01 13.64 11.08
C SER A 94 18.45 13.78 12.50
N LEU A 95 17.25 14.36 12.60
CA LEU A 95 16.47 14.40 13.84
C LEU A 95 15.58 13.16 13.90
N GLN A 96 15.85 12.28 14.86
CA GLN A 96 15.06 11.07 15.13
C GLN A 96 14.28 11.22 16.44
N PRO A 97 13.14 10.52 16.62
CA PRO A 97 12.40 10.51 17.87
C PRO A 97 13.29 10.12 19.06
N GLY A 98 13.22 10.92 20.13
CA GLY A 98 13.98 10.71 21.35
C GLY A 98 13.35 9.68 22.30
N PRO A 99 14.05 9.35 23.39
CA PRO A 99 13.64 8.32 24.35
C PRO A 99 12.35 8.68 25.12
N THR A 100 11.94 9.95 25.12
CA THR A 100 10.66 10.40 25.67
C THR A 100 9.78 11.01 24.58
N VAL A 101 8.48 10.78 24.69
CA VAL A 101 7.49 11.28 23.73
C VAL A 101 7.59 12.79 23.60
N GLY A 102 7.68 13.28 22.36
CA GLY A 102 7.82 14.70 22.05
C GLY A 102 9.26 15.25 22.07
N THR A 103 10.26 14.42 22.36
CA THR A 103 11.68 14.81 22.22
C THR A 103 12.26 14.32 20.90
N ALA A 104 13.30 15.01 20.41
CA ALA A 104 14.05 14.63 19.23
C ALA A 104 15.56 14.64 19.54
N VAL A 105 16.29 13.69 18.96
CA VAL A 105 17.74 13.55 19.10
C VAL A 105 18.40 13.64 17.74
N ARG A 106 19.55 14.31 17.69
CA ARG A 106 20.39 14.35 16.48
C ARG A 106 21.22 13.07 16.45
N VAL A 107 21.02 12.25 15.43
CA VAL A 107 21.76 10.99 15.24
C VAL A 107 22.36 10.93 13.85
N ILE A 108 23.45 10.19 13.71
CA ILE A 108 23.96 9.80 12.39
C ILE A 108 22.93 8.86 11.78
N ASP A 109 22.42 9.21 10.60
CA ASP A 109 21.29 8.55 9.95
C ASP A 109 21.67 8.02 8.57
N ALA A 110 22.02 6.75 8.58
CA ALA A 110 22.31 5.92 7.42
C ALA A 110 21.21 5.85 6.34
N SER A 111 19.95 6.23 6.65
CA SER A 111 18.81 6.08 5.74
C SER A 111 18.67 7.22 4.73
N LEU A 112 19.37 8.33 4.95
CA LEU A 112 19.31 9.50 4.06
C LEU A 112 20.26 9.40 2.87
N GLU A 113 21.27 8.53 2.95
CA GLU A 113 22.31 8.43 1.93
C GLU A 113 21.93 7.46 0.82
N THR A 114 22.23 7.85 -0.42
CA THR A 114 22.08 6.97 -1.58
C THR A 114 23.24 5.97 -1.61
N ARG A 115 22.95 4.69 -1.37
CA ARG A 115 23.95 3.61 -1.45
C ARG A 115 24.05 3.06 -2.86
N HIS A 116 25.29 2.84 -3.31
CA HIS A 116 25.56 2.16 -4.58
C HIS A 116 25.67 0.65 -4.33
N CYS A 117 24.55 -0.03 -4.46
CA CYS A 117 24.47 -1.48 -4.27
C CYS A 117 25.14 -2.23 -5.45
N ARG A 118 25.71 -3.41 -5.15
CA ARG A 118 25.99 -4.41 -6.20
C ARG A 118 24.67 -5.06 -6.63
N ASP A 119 24.53 -5.41 -7.90
CA ASP A 119 23.34 -6.09 -8.41
C ASP A 119 23.21 -7.49 -7.78
N SER A 120 22.09 -7.76 -7.11
CA SER A 120 21.80 -9.05 -6.45
C SER A 120 21.19 -10.07 -7.41
N LYS A 121 20.62 -9.65 -8.54
CA LYS A 121 19.90 -10.54 -9.47
C LYS A 121 20.75 -11.72 -9.96
N PRO A 122 22.04 -11.55 -10.32
CA PRO A 122 22.87 -12.69 -10.72
C PRO A 122 23.04 -13.73 -9.60
N LEU A 123 22.94 -13.33 -8.33
CA LEU A 123 23.01 -14.26 -7.19
C LEU A 123 21.69 -15.01 -6.97
N GLU A 124 20.57 -14.35 -7.24
CA GLU A 124 19.23 -14.95 -7.20
C GLU A 124 19.09 -16.06 -8.25
N GLU A 125 19.66 -15.85 -9.44
CA GLU A 125 19.67 -16.81 -10.55
C GLU A 125 20.49 -18.09 -10.26
N LEU A 126 21.44 -18.04 -9.31
CA LEU A 126 22.28 -19.20 -8.95
C LEU A 126 21.57 -20.21 -8.04
N LEU A 127 20.42 -19.87 -7.46
CA LEU A 127 19.75 -20.74 -6.50
C LEU A 127 18.98 -21.87 -7.21
N PRO A 128 19.26 -23.15 -6.90
CA PRO A 128 18.55 -24.26 -7.49
C PRO A 128 17.10 -24.26 -6.99
N PHE A 129 16.15 -24.03 -7.90
CA PHE A 129 14.69 -24.14 -7.76
C PHE A 129 14.19 -24.63 -6.39
N THR A 130 14.14 -23.72 -5.41
CA THR A 130 12.90 -23.60 -4.64
C THR A 130 12.10 -22.60 -5.44
N VAL A 131 10.97 -23.02 -6.00
CA VAL A 131 10.06 -22.08 -6.66
C VAL A 131 9.58 -21.15 -5.56
N SER A 132 10.26 -20.02 -5.35
CA SER A 132 9.61 -18.85 -4.80
C SER A 132 8.39 -18.66 -5.68
N LYS A 133 7.19 -18.88 -5.11
CA LYS A 133 5.94 -18.73 -5.84
C LYS A 133 6.02 -17.39 -6.54
N SER A 134 5.71 -17.32 -7.84
CA SER A 134 5.71 -16.04 -8.53
C SER A 134 4.82 -15.06 -7.77
N ARG A 135 5.13 -13.77 -7.82
CA ARG A 135 4.35 -12.76 -7.08
C ARG A 135 2.85 -12.85 -7.39
N ILE A 136 2.49 -13.13 -8.64
CA ILE A 136 1.11 -13.39 -9.09
C ILE A 136 0.46 -14.54 -8.31
N VAL A 137 1.17 -15.66 -8.09
CA VAL A 137 0.68 -16.80 -7.31
C VAL A 137 0.59 -16.49 -5.82
N GLN A 138 1.54 -15.74 -5.27
CA GLN A 138 1.49 -15.29 -3.88
C GLN A 138 0.28 -14.39 -3.63
N LEU A 139 0.01 -13.44 -4.54
CA LEU A 139 -1.14 -12.54 -4.47
C LEU A 139 -2.46 -13.30 -4.56
N ALA A 140 -2.57 -14.27 -5.49
CA ALA A 140 -3.76 -15.11 -5.60
C ALA A 140 -4.06 -15.90 -4.31
N GLN A 141 -3.02 -16.39 -3.63
CA GLN A 141 -3.16 -17.09 -2.36
C GLN A 141 -3.60 -16.15 -1.24
N LEU A 142 -3.01 -14.95 -1.16
CA LEU A 142 -3.39 -13.93 -0.19
C LEU A 142 -4.86 -13.50 -0.37
N ILE A 143 -5.30 -13.28 -1.61
CA ILE A 143 -6.70 -12.96 -1.94
C ILE A 143 -7.62 -14.09 -1.48
N SER A 144 -7.31 -15.34 -1.84
CA SER A 144 -8.14 -16.50 -1.49
C SER A 144 -8.25 -16.70 0.03
N SER A 145 -7.14 -16.65 0.75
CA SER A 145 -7.14 -16.81 2.20
C SER A 145 -7.85 -15.66 2.90
N GLY A 146 -7.61 -14.41 2.48
CA GLY A 146 -8.24 -13.23 3.08
C GLY A 146 -9.75 -13.19 2.84
N ILE A 147 -10.23 -13.54 1.64
CA ILE A 147 -11.66 -13.64 1.34
C ILE A 147 -12.32 -14.73 2.19
N THR A 148 -11.66 -15.87 2.38
CA THR A 148 -12.20 -16.96 3.23
C THR A 148 -12.41 -16.49 4.68
N VAL A 149 -11.46 -15.70 5.22
CA VAL A 149 -11.57 -15.12 6.57
C VAL A 149 -12.76 -14.15 6.64
N ILE A 150 -12.91 -13.27 5.65
CA ILE A 150 -14.04 -12.33 5.58
C ILE A 150 -15.36 -13.09 5.46
N ASP A 151 -15.48 -14.05 4.56
CA ASP A 151 -16.71 -14.82 4.32
C ASP A 151 -17.15 -15.58 5.59
N THR A 152 -16.20 -16.23 6.27
CA THR A 152 -16.45 -16.90 7.55
C THR A 152 -16.97 -15.92 8.59
N HIS A 153 -16.31 -14.75 8.72
CA HIS A 153 -16.72 -13.72 9.65
C HIS A 153 -18.15 -13.20 9.39
N LEU A 154 -18.51 -13.00 8.11
CA LEU A 154 -19.86 -12.58 7.73
C LEU A 154 -20.89 -13.65 8.10
N GLY A 155 -20.61 -14.92 7.79
CA GLY A 155 -21.47 -16.05 8.13
C GLY A 155 -21.70 -16.19 9.62
N ASP A 156 -20.61 -16.17 10.42
CA ASP A 156 -20.66 -16.34 11.87
C ASP A 156 -21.44 -15.23 12.59
N ASN A 157 -21.49 -14.03 12.00
CA ASN A 157 -22.18 -12.88 12.56
C ASN A 157 -23.54 -12.60 11.90
N GLY A 158 -24.00 -13.46 10.99
CA GLY A 158 -25.28 -13.28 10.28
C GLY A 158 -25.32 -12.02 9.41
N LEU A 159 -24.17 -11.52 8.96
CA LEU A 159 -24.04 -10.33 8.14
C LEU A 159 -24.23 -10.68 6.65
N SER A 160 -24.94 -9.82 5.91
CA SER A 160 -25.16 -10.03 4.48
C SER A 160 -23.87 -9.87 3.68
N THR A 161 -23.67 -10.75 2.69
CA THR A 161 -22.52 -10.66 1.79
C THR A 161 -22.64 -9.46 0.86
N PRO A 162 -21.54 -8.70 0.62
CA PRO A 162 -21.54 -7.62 -0.36
C PRO A 162 -21.87 -8.14 -1.76
N SER A 163 -22.67 -7.40 -2.52
CA SER A 163 -22.97 -7.68 -3.92
C SER A 163 -23.22 -6.39 -4.71
N PHE A 164 -23.43 -6.50 -6.03
CA PHE A 164 -23.80 -5.36 -6.85
C PHE A 164 -25.31 -5.03 -6.80
N ASN A 165 -26.11 -5.87 -6.14
CA ASN A 165 -27.55 -5.66 -6.03
C ASN A 165 -27.85 -4.36 -5.26
N PRO A 166 -28.91 -3.60 -5.63
CA PRO A 166 -29.27 -2.36 -4.95
C PRO A 166 -29.39 -2.49 -3.43
N ASP A 167 -29.83 -3.64 -2.94
CA ASP A 167 -30.04 -3.89 -1.50
C ASP A 167 -28.78 -4.39 -0.77
N SER A 168 -27.64 -4.40 -1.45
CA SER A 168 -26.38 -4.74 -0.82
C SER A 168 -26.02 -3.73 0.27
N PRO A 169 -25.56 -4.18 1.45
CA PRO A 169 -25.06 -3.28 2.49
C PRO A 169 -23.89 -2.42 2.01
N VAL A 170 -23.91 -1.13 2.35
CA VAL A 170 -22.90 -0.12 1.94
C VAL A 170 -21.55 -0.35 2.65
N GLN A 171 -21.57 -0.79 3.91
CA GLN A 171 -20.38 -1.17 4.66
C GLN A 171 -20.66 -2.43 5.49
N VAL A 172 -20.01 -3.53 5.15
CA VAL A 172 -20.22 -4.83 5.81
C VAL A 172 -19.11 -5.13 6.81
N VAL A 173 -17.89 -4.71 6.49
CA VAL A 173 -16.70 -4.98 7.29
C VAL A 173 -16.26 -3.69 7.99
N THR A 174 -16.57 -3.59 9.28
CA THR A 174 -16.32 -2.40 10.12
C THR A 174 -15.43 -2.69 11.33
N GLN A 175 -15.26 -3.96 11.70
CA GLN A 175 -14.43 -4.38 12.83
C GLN A 175 -12.93 -4.25 12.48
N GLU A 176 -12.13 -3.68 13.37
CA GLU A 176 -10.74 -3.29 13.11
C GLU A 176 -9.88 -4.43 12.52
N ASP A 177 -9.94 -5.62 13.11
CA ASP A 177 -9.22 -6.80 12.63
C ASP A 177 -9.63 -7.20 11.20
N MET A 178 -10.91 -7.06 10.86
CA MET A 178 -11.45 -7.39 9.54
C MET A 178 -11.21 -6.28 8.52
N VAL A 179 -11.14 -5.02 8.98
CA VAL A 179 -10.76 -3.87 8.15
C VAL A 179 -9.33 -4.04 7.63
N ARG A 180 -8.40 -4.53 8.47
CA ARG A 180 -7.04 -4.87 8.02
C ARG A 180 -7.06 -5.91 6.90
N VAL A 181 -7.73 -7.04 7.11
CA VAL A 181 -7.84 -8.13 6.12
C VAL A 181 -8.47 -7.63 4.81
N LYS A 182 -9.51 -6.79 4.90
CA LYS A 182 -10.13 -6.14 3.74
C LYS A 182 -9.11 -5.33 2.93
N TYR A 183 -8.32 -4.47 3.57
CA TYR A 183 -7.33 -3.65 2.86
C TYR A 183 -6.18 -4.47 2.28
N GLU A 184 -5.75 -5.54 2.94
CA GLU A 184 -4.76 -6.49 2.40
C GLU A 184 -5.28 -7.15 1.11
N VAL A 185 -6.52 -7.64 1.11
CA VAL A 185 -7.15 -8.26 -0.06
C VAL A 185 -7.33 -7.25 -1.20
N LEU A 186 -7.79 -6.03 -0.90
CA LEU A 186 -7.94 -4.96 -1.89
C LEU A 186 -6.59 -4.58 -2.52
N GLY A 187 -5.56 -4.38 -1.70
CA GLY A 187 -4.20 -4.12 -2.16
C GLY A 187 -3.67 -5.23 -3.06
N ALA A 188 -3.86 -6.49 -2.64
CA ALA A 188 -3.44 -7.65 -3.42
C ALA A 188 -4.17 -7.76 -4.77
N THR A 189 -5.46 -7.41 -4.80
CA THR A 189 -6.29 -7.42 -6.02
C THR A 189 -5.85 -6.34 -6.99
N ILE A 190 -5.54 -5.13 -6.49
CA ILE A 190 -4.99 -4.04 -7.28
C ILE A 190 -3.63 -4.45 -7.86
N GLU A 191 -2.71 -4.95 -7.03
CA GLU A 191 -1.37 -5.35 -7.49
C GLU A 191 -1.46 -6.48 -8.52
N LEU A 192 -2.29 -7.50 -8.29
CA LEU A 192 -2.49 -8.60 -9.22
C LEU A 192 -3.03 -8.09 -10.56
N ARG A 193 -4.05 -7.22 -10.54
CA ARG A 193 -4.59 -6.58 -11.74
C ARG A 193 -3.51 -5.82 -12.49
N GLN A 194 -2.74 -4.98 -11.78
CA GLN A 194 -1.67 -4.17 -12.37
C GLN A 194 -0.59 -5.03 -13.04
N LEU A 195 -0.19 -6.14 -12.40
CA LEU A 195 0.78 -7.09 -12.95
C LEU A 195 0.26 -7.81 -14.20
N LEU A 196 -1.04 -8.11 -14.27
CA LEU A 196 -1.67 -8.81 -15.40
C LEU A 196 -1.97 -7.87 -16.58
N GLU A 197 -2.40 -6.64 -16.32
CA GLU A 197 -2.72 -5.65 -17.34
C GLU A 197 -1.46 -5.06 -17.98
N GLY A 198 -0.35 -5.05 -17.25
CA GLY A 198 0.93 -4.52 -17.70
C GLY A 198 0.99 -2.99 -17.71
N PRO A 199 2.18 -2.41 -17.88
CA PRO A 199 2.45 -0.99 -17.61
C PRO A 199 1.64 -0.01 -18.48
N MET A 200 1.28 -0.39 -19.71
CA MET A 200 0.51 0.48 -20.61
C MET A 200 -0.92 0.73 -20.13
N LYS A 201 -1.52 -0.25 -19.46
CA LYS A 201 -2.86 -0.14 -18.88
C LYS A 201 -2.87 0.49 -17.48
N LEU A 202 -1.69 0.75 -16.91
CA LEU A 202 -1.52 1.55 -15.69
C LEU A 202 -1.63 3.05 -15.95
N LEU A 203 -1.59 3.48 -17.21
CA LEU A 203 -1.97 4.84 -17.57
C LEU A 203 -3.45 4.99 -17.21
N PRO A 204 -3.83 6.04 -16.45
CA PRO A 204 -5.13 6.11 -15.80
C PRO A 204 -6.28 6.08 -16.82
N GLU A 205 -7.01 4.96 -16.87
CA GLU A 205 -8.38 4.94 -17.37
C GLU A 205 -9.25 5.62 -16.30
N SER A 206 -9.40 6.94 -16.43
CA SER A 206 -10.20 7.71 -15.49
C SER A 206 -11.69 7.61 -15.84
N ASN A 207 -12.48 6.97 -14.97
CA ASN A 207 -13.95 6.92 -15.09
C ASN A 207 -14.64 8.24 -14.71
N PHE A 208 -13.86 9.32 -14.55
CA PHE A 208 -14.35 10.60 -14.10
C PHE A 208 -15.33 11.25 -15.10
N ALA A 209 -15.11 11.08 -16.42
CA ALA A 209 -16.01 11.66 -17.42
C ALA A 209 -17.42 11.04 -17.41
N PRO A 210 -17.59 9.70 -17.44
CA PRO A 210 -18.89 9.08 -17.23
C PRO A 210 -19.55 9.46 -15.90
N LEU A 211 -18.78 9.52 -14.81
CA LEU A 211 -19.32 9.86 -13.49
C LEU A 211 -19.75 11.34 -13.39
N ALA A 212 -19.00 12.25 -14.00
CA ALA A 212 -19.39 13.65 -14.15
C ALA A 212 -20.68 13.80 -14.95
N ALA A 213 -20.88 12.99 -16.00
CA ALA A 213 -22.14 12.99 -16.74
C ALA A 213 -23.31 12.49 -15.87
N VAL A 214 -23.14 11.39 -15.13
CA VAL A 214 -24.16 10.87 -14.20
C VAL A 214 -24.58 11.95 -13.19
N TYR A 215 -23.62 12.69 -12.65
CA TYR A 215 -23.87 13.77 -11.71
C TYR A 215 -24.52 15.00 -12.39
N ASN A 216 -23.89 15.58 -13.43
CA ASN A 216 -24.34 16.82 -14.06
C ASN A 216 -25.71 16.70 -14.74
N PHE A 217 -26.07 15.52 -15.23
CA PHE A 217 -27.39 15.26 -15.82
C PHE A 217 -28.40 14.68 -14.83
N ASP A 218 -28.04 14.57 -13.55
CA ASP A 218 -28.87 14.00 -12.49
C ASP A 218 -29.47 12.64 -12.88
N ILE A 219 -28.63 11.77 -13.45
CA ILE A 219 -29.09 10.48 -14.02
C ILE A 219 -29.53 9.54 -12.90
N ALA A 220 -28.79 9.50 -11.79
CA ALA A 220 -29.07 8.60 -10.68
C ALA A 220 -30.48 8.83 -10.09
N SER A 221 -30.90 10.07 -9.90
CA SER A 221 -32.21 10.41 -9.33
C SER A 221 -33.38 10.16 -10.30
N LYS A 222 -33.10 10.02 -11.60
CA LYS A 222 -34.12 9.75 -12.64
C LYS A 222 -34.39 8.26 -12.86
N VAL A 223 -33.52 7.39 -12.35
CA VAL A 223 -33.70 5.93 -12.43
C VAL A 223 -34.53 5.49 -11.21
N PRO A 224 -35.59 4.67 -11.38
CA PRO A 224 -36.35 4.14 -10.25
C PRO A 224 -35.52 3.17 -9.39
N ILE A 225 -35.60 3.28 -8.06
CA ILE A 225 -34.79 2.52 -7.10
C ILE A 225 -34.94 0.99 -7.23
N ASP A 226 -36.15 0.49 -7.50
CA ASP A 226 -36.47 -0.94 -7.54
C ASP A 226 -37.09 -1.39 -8.88
N ALA A 227 -36.91 -0.61 -9.94
CA ALA A 227 -37.43 -0.93 -11.25
C ALA A 227 -36.45 -0.55 -12.37
N THR A 228 -36.73 -1.07 -13.56
CA THR A 228 -36.03 -0.63 -14.76
C THR A 228 -36.74 0.57 -15.38
N ILE A 229 -35.96 1.46 -15.98
CA ILE A 229 -36.47 2.52 -16.88
C ILE A 229 -35.93 2.29 -18.29
N SER A 230 -36.73 2.59 -19.31
CA SER A 230 -36.28 2.44 -20.68
C SER A 230 -35.31 3.58 -21.06
N PHE A 231 -34.35 3.29 -21.94
CA PHE A 231 -33.51 4.33 -22.54
C PHE A 231 -34.32 5.32 -23.38
N ALA A 232 -35.53 4.97 -23.84
CA ALA A 232 -36.37 5.88 -24.62
C ALA A 232 -36.91 6.99 -23.72
N ASP A 233 -37.27 6.64 -22.49
CA ASP A 233 -37.77 7.57 -21.47
C ASP A 233 -36.66 8.48 -20.91
N LEU A 234 -35.38 8.07 -21.02
CA LEU A 234 -34.22 8.86 -20.60
C LEU A 234 -33.51 9.62 -21.74
N PHE A 235 -33.27 8.99 -22.90
CA PHE A 235 -32.34 9.44 -23.95
C PHE A 235 -32.73 9.01 -25.39
N SER A 236 -34.00 8.66 -25.65
CA SER A 236 -34.52 8.29 -26.99
C SER A 236 -33.91 7.03 -27.68
N ASN A 237 -33.25 6.14 -26.93
CA ASN A 237 -32.63 4.90 -27.45
C ASN A 237 -33.32 3.61 -26.95
N LYS A 238 -33.00 2.45 -27.56
CA LYS A 238 -33.49 1.14 -27.10
C LYS A 238 -32.60 0.57 -25.99
N GLY A 239 -33.22 0.03 -24.93
CA GLY A 239 -32.55 -0.63 -23.81
C GLY A 239 -33.24 -0.34 -22.47
N TYR A 240 -32.73 -0.92 -21.38
CA TYR A 240 -33.18 -0.66 -20.01
C TYR A 240 -32.01 -0.30 -19.09
N VAL A 241 -32.27 0.54 -18.09
CA VAL A 241 -31.34 0.93 -17.03
C VAL A 241 -31.95 0.59 -15.68
N ALA A 242 -31.12 0.09 -14.76
CA ALA A 242 -31.49 -0.17 -13.37
C ALA A 242 -30.36 0.26 -12.44
N HIS A 243 -30.67 0.39 -11.15
CA HIS A 243 -29.64 0.65 -10.15
C HIS A 243 -28.75 -0.55 -9.85
N THR A 244 -27.53 -0.24 -9.40
CA THR A 244 -26.68 -1.10 -8.58
C THR A 244 -26.59 -0.50 -7.18
N ALA A 245 -25.98 -1.20 -6.22
CA ALA A 245 -25.74 -0.64 -4.88
C ALA A 245 -25.10 0.77 -4.92
N ALA A 246 -24.11 0.97 -5.78
CA ALA A 246 -23.39 2.23 -5.90
C ALA A 246 -24.23 3.36 -6.50
N SER A 247 -25.00 3.10 -7.55
CA SER A 247 -25.83 4.14 -8.16
C SER A 247 -27.09 4.45 -7.34
N LYS A 248 -27.63 3.48 -6.59
CA LYS A 248 -28.69 3.70 -5.59
C LYS A 248 -28.18 4.60 -4.46
N MET A 249 -26.97 4.36 -3.97
CA MET A 249 -26.34 5.22 -2.97
C MET A 249 -26.24 6.68 -3.44
N LEU A 250 -25.88 6.93 -4.70
CA LEU A 250 -25.87 8.29 -5.26
C LEU A 250 -27.28 8.92 -5.31
N ALA A 251 -28.31 8.13 -5.61
CA ALA A 251 -29.70 8.60 -5.68
C ALA A 251 -30.31 8.88 -4.29
N GLU A 252 -29.92 8.15 -3.25
CA GLU A 252 -30.55 8.23 -1.92
C GLU A 252 -29.74 9.03 -0.88
N ASN A 253 -28.41 9.10 -1.02
CA ASN A 253 -27.54 9.71 -0.02
C ASN A 253 -27.07 11.11 -0.44
N GLN A 254 -27.52 12.14 0.31
CA GLN A 254 -27.16 13.53 0.04
C GLN A 254 -25.65 13.77 0.15
N VAL A 255 -24.97 13.21 1.16
CA VAL A 255 -23.51 13.35 1.33
C VAL A 255 -22.76 12.78 0.13
N ALA A 256 -23.24 11.69 -0.45
CA ALA A 256 -22.66 11.13 -1.66
C ALA A 256 -22.79 12.09 -2.87
N ARG A 257 -23.95 12.76 -3.01
CA ARG A 257 -24.15 13.79 -4.05
C ARG A 257 -23.31 15.04 -3.81
N ASP A 258 -23.23 15.51 -2.57
CA ASP A 258 -22.42 16.68 -2.21
C ASP A 258 -20.94 16.42 -2.49
N LEU A 259 -20.47 15.20 -2.21
CA LEU A 259 -19.11 14.76 -2.57
C LEU A 259 -18.88 14.79 -4.08
N MET A 260 -19.87 14.41 -4.90
CA MET A 260 -19.77 14.53 -6.36
C MET A 260 -19.74 16.00 -6.80
N GLY A 261 -20.54 16.87 -6.19
CA GLY A 261 -20.47 18.33 -6.42
C GLY A 261 -19.09 18.89 -6.12
N LEU A 262 -18.58 18.64 -4.92
CA LEU A 262 -17.23 19.02 -4.51
C LEU A 262 -16.17 18.46 -5.49
N THR A 263 -16.29 17.21 -5.93
CA THR A 263 -15.31 16.60 -6.83
C THR A 263 -15.33 17.23 -8.22
N PHE A 264 -16.51 17.36 -8.83
CA PHE A 264 -16.66 17.74 -10.24
C PHE A 264 -16.74 19.24 -10.46
N GLN A 265 -17.34 19.99 -9.54
CA GLN A 265 -17.54 21.44 -9.68
C GLN A 265 -16.41 22.25 -9.06
N GLU A 266 -15.80 21.75 -7.97
CA GLU A 266 -14.78 22.50 -7.22
C GLU A 266 -13.37 21.96 -7.48
N CYS A 267 -13.17 20.67 -7.16
CA CYS A 267 -11.85 20.06 -7.18
C CYS A 267 -11.32 19.88 -8.61
N TRP A 268 -12.10 19.32 -9.54
CA TRP A 268 -11.57 19.02 -10.88
C TRP A 268 -11.07 20.27 -11.62
N PRO A 269 -11.83 21.39 -11.70
CA PRO A 269 -11.29 22.62 -12.29
C PRO A 269 -10.00 23.08 -11.62
N ALA A 270 -9.90 23.00 -10.28
CA ALA A 270 -8.70 23.35 -9.54
C ALA A 270 -7.49 22.45 -9.87
N HIS A 271 -7.70 21.13 -10.00
CA HIS A 271 -6.63 20.19 -10.37
C HIS A 271 -6.02 20.52 -11.74
N SER A 272 -6.82 20.98 -12.69
CA SER A 272 -6.33 21.38 -14.02
C SER A 272 -5.35 22.56 -13.98
N ARG A 273 -5.35 23.32 -12.87
CA ARG A 273 -4.49 24.48 -12.63
C ARG A 273 -3.38 24.21 -11.60
N ALA A 274 -3.25 22.98 -11.10
CA ALA A 274 -2.30 22.65 -10.05
C ALA A 274 -0.84 22.91 -10.47
N VAL A 275 -0.44 22.48 -11.68
CA VAL A 275 0.93 22.69 -12.19
C VAL A 275 1.25 24.18 -12.34
N GLU A 276 0.29 24.97 -12.83
CA GLU A 276 0.40 26.43 -12.94
C GLU A 276 0.62 27.07 -11.56
N ALA A 277 -0.20 26.71 -10.57
CA ALA A 277 -0.04 27.20 -9.19
C ALA A 277 1.33 26.79 -8.59
N MET A 278 1.75 25.53 -8.77
CA MET A 278 3.02 25.02 -8.25
C MET A 278 4.23 25.75 -8.83
N ALA A 279 4.15 26.24 -10.07
CA ALA A 279 5.23 27.00 -10.70
C ALA A 279 5.57 28.29 -9.94
N HIS A 280 4.61 28.85 -9.18
CA HIS A 280 4.83 30.03 -8.33
C HIS A 280 5.62 29.73 -7.05
N LYS A 281 5.73 28.45 -6.63
CA LYS A 281 6.44 28.03 -5.41
C LYS A 281 6.04 28.82 -4.16
N SER A 282 4.75 29.13 -4.05
CA SER A 282 4.18 29.93 -2.96
C SER A 282 3.58 29.04 -1.87
N GLU A 283 3.63 29.51 -0.61
CA GLU A 283 2.89 28.94 0.51
C GLU A 283 1.56 29.69 0.78
N ASP A 284 1.28 30.74 0.01
CA ASP A 284 0.05 31.52 0.12
C ASP A 284 -1.16 30.73 -0.40
N ALA A 285 -2.20 30.60 0.42
CA ALA A 285 -3.45 29.93 0.08
C ALA A 285 -4.20 30.59 -1.11
N GLY A 286 -3.98 31.89 -1.33
CA GLY A 286 -4.48 32.65 -2.48
C GLY A 286 -3.74 32.35 -3.80
N VAL A 287 -2.65 31.57 -3.74
CA VAL A 287 -1.87 31.10 -4.89
C VAL A 287 -2.02 29.58 -5.00
N SER A 288 -3.23 29.15 -5.37
CA SER A 288 -3.62 27.74 -5.50
C SER A 288 -4.28 27.46 -6.84
N GLY A 289 -4.33 26.18 -7.23
CA GLY A 289 -5.07 25.76 -8.43
C GLY A 289 -6.55 26.17 -8.35
N TYR A 290 -7.13 26.19 -7.15
CA TYR A 290 -8.49 26.63 -6.92
C TYR A 290 -8.67 28.13 -7.17
N ALA A 291 -7.74 28.96 -6.68
CA ALA A 291 -7.75 30.41 -6.90
C ALA A 291 -7.59 30.77 -8.39
N LEU A 292 -6.73 30.05 -9.11
CA LEU A 292 -6.56 30.20 -10.56
C LEU A 292 -7.82 29.77 -11.32
N ALA A 293 -8.41 28.63 -10.98
CA ALA A 293 -9.61 28.12 -11.65
C ALA A 293 -10.83 29.03 -11.48
N ASN A 294 -10.93 29.74 -10.35
CA ASN A 294 -12.02 30.66 -10.03
C ASN A 294 -11.64 32.14 -10.23
N ASN A 295 -10.53 32.44 -10.89
CA ASN A 295 -10.07 33.80 -11.25
C ASN A 295 -9.93 34.77 -10.06
N PHE A 296 -9.49 34.30 -8.90
CA PHE A 296 -9.16 35.16 -7.75
C PHE A 296 -7.70 35.01 -7.28
N ALA A 297 -6.84 34.37 -8.07
CA ALA A 297 -5.41 34.33 -7.80
C ALA A 297 -4.82 35.75 -7.67
N ASN A 298 -3.91 35.93 -6.72
CA ASN A 298 -3.32 37.23 -6.33
C ASN A 298 -4.31 38.21 -5.64
N SER A 299 -5.49 37.74 -5.28
CA SER A 299 -6.31 38.42 -4.26
C SER A 299 -5.90 37.94 -2.86
N SER A 300 -6.28 38.68 -1.82
CA SER A 300 -6.14 38.23 -0.43
C SER A 300 -7.20 37.21 -0.01
N MET A 301 -7.96 36.65 -0.96
CA MET A 301 -9.05 35.70 -0.67
C MET A 301 -8.54 34.27 -0.66
N THR A 302 -9.05 33.48 0.29
CA THR A 302 -8.89 32.03 0.36
C THR A 302 -10.05 31.30 -0.31
N THR A 303 -9.94 29.98 -0.47
CA THR A 303 -11.05 29.10 -0.89
C THR A 303 -12.30 29.30 -0.04
N PHE A 304 -12.15 29.41 1.29
CA PHE A 304 -13.29 29.60 2.19
C PHE A 304 -13.92 30.99 2.05
N ASP A 305 -13.11 32.02 1.81
CA ASP A 305 -13.63 33.36 1.53
C ASP A 305 -14.43 33.38 0.22
N PHE A 306 -13.98 32.62 -0.79
CA PHE A 306 -14.71 32.46 -2.04
C PHE A 306 -16.04 31.72 -1.81
N LEU A 307 -16.04 30.57 -1.14
CA LEU A 307 -17.26 29.80 -0.88
C LEU A 307 -18.26 30.56 -0.01
N SER A 308 -17.80 31.32 0.99
CA SER A 308 -18.70 32.15 1.82
C SER A 308 -19.45 33.23 1.03
N LYS A 309 -18.89 33.66 -0.11
CA LYS A 309 -19.52 34.60 -1.05
C LYS A 309 -20.36 33.92 -2.13
N ASN A 310 -20.29 32.59 -2.25
CA ASN A 310 -21.02 31.78 -3.23
C ASN A 310 -21.72 30.62 -2.50
N ALA A 311 -22.71 30.96 -1.67
CA ALA A 311 -23.36 30.01 -0.76
C ALA A 311 -24.12 28.88 -1.47
N ASP A 312 -24.44 29.03 -2.76
CA ASP A 312 -25.01 27.99 -3.62
C ASP A 312 -24.00 26.89 -3.98
N ARG A 313 -22.71 27.13 -3.77
CA ARG A 313 -21.60 26.20 -4.01
C ARG A 313 -20.99 25.64 -2.71
N ALA A 314 -21.52 26.01 -1.55
CA ALA A 314 -20.98 25.73 -0.22
C ALA A 314 -21.78 24.66 0.54
#